data_AF-A0A9Q2ET20-F1
#
_entry.id   AF-A0A9Q2ET20-F1
#
_cell.length_a   1.000
_cell.length_b   1.000
_cell.length_c   1.000
_cell.angle_alpha   90.00
_cell.angle_beta   90.00
_cell.angle_gamma   90.00
#
_symmetry.space_group_name_H-M   'P 1'
#
loop_
_entity.id
_entity.type
_entity.pdbx_description
1 polymer ?
#
loop_
_entity_poly.entity_id
_entity_poly.type
_entity_poly.pdbx_seq_one_letter_code
_entity_poly.pdbx_strand_id
1 'polypeptide(L)'
;MKKYTLATTLLCGLFSLSAYAVQVTAVTASAYDSDKGHKPANIADGDVKTRWAANGESWVQVELDKEQSVENFVLVPFKADERKLKFSVSYSTDGKTWQKLADNLVTSNNAKDGEKFTFPAVKAKFFKLDTFGTDVNKWSAINEISFNSAAQVPAQAIK
;
A
#
# COMPACT_ATOMS: atom_id res chain seq x y z
N MET A 1 31.99 -23.03 47.80
CA MET A 1 30.66 -22.95 47.16
C MET A 1 30.45 -21.50 46.74
N LYS A 2 30.51 -21.23 45.43
CA LYS A 2 30.52 -19.87 44.87
C LYS A 2 29.13 -19.25 44.97
N LYS A 3 29.04 -18.05 45.56
CA LYS A 3 27.82 -17.23 45.60
C LYS A 3 27.69 -16.51 44.26
N TYR A 4 26.59 -16.73 43.55
CA TYR A 4 26.25 -15.96 42.35
C TYR A 4 25.23 -14.89 42.76
N THR A 5 25.65 -13.63 42.69
CA THR A 5 24.78 -12.47 42.80
C THR A 5 24.18 -12.21 41.41
N LEU A 6 22.86 -12.34 41.24
CA LEU A 6 22.18 -11.83 40.05
C LEU A 6 21.99 -10.32 40.20
N ALA A 7 22.65 -9.56 39.33
CA ALA A 7 22.33 -8.16 39.08
C ALA A 7 21.36 -8.12 37.89
N THR A 8 20.10 -7.78 38.14
CA THR A 8 19.13 -7.52 37.07
C THR A 8 19.18 -6.04 36.73
N THR A 9 19.94 -5.70 35.69
CA THR A 9 19.85 -4.40 35.04
C THR A 9 18.77 -4.51 33.96
N LEU A 10 17.55 -4.08 34.27
CA LEU A 10 16.51 -3.86 33.27
C LEU A 10 16.60 -2.39 32.82
N LEU A 11 17.23 -2.14 31.67
CA LEU A 11 17.18 -0.84 31.03
C LEU A 11 17.21 -1.02 29.50
N CYS A 12 16.08 -0.69 28.84
CA CYS A 12 16.01 0.18 27.67
C CYS A 12 14.72 -0.04 26.85
N GLY A 13 13.95 1.04 26.69
CA GLY A 13 13.04 1.28 25.55
C GLY A 13 11.80 0.37 25.49
N LEU A 14 10.59 0.88 25.26
CA LEU A 14 10.29 1.67 24.08
C LEU A 14 9.29 2.76 24.43
N PHE A 15 9.72 4.01 24.23
CA PHE A 15 8.82 5.14 24.15
C PHE A 15 7.99 5.05 22.87
N SER A 16 6.68 5.19 23.06
CA SER A 16 5.72 5.93 22.25
C SER A 16 5.13 5.37 20.94
N LEU A 17 3.79 5.30 21.02
CA LEU A 17 2.79 5.83 20.07
C LEU A 17 2.64 5.12 18.72
N SER A 18 1.71 4.16 18.64
CA SER A 18 0.88 4.05 17.42
C SER A 18 -0.40 4.87 17.60
N ALA A 19 -0.24 6.16 17.89
CA ALA A 19 -1.24 7.12 17.44
C ALA A 19 -0.80 7.49 16.01
N TYR A 20 -1.71 7.42 15.04
CA TYR A 20 -1.55 7.86 13.63
C TYR A 20 -1.07 6.84 12.58
N ALA A 21 -1.25 5.53 12.77
CA ALA A 21 -1.26 4.65 11.60
C ALA A 21 -2.52 4.96 10.77
N VAL A 22 -2.35 5.38 9.51
CA VAL A 22 -3.47 5.64 8.59
C VAL A 22 -4.28 4.35 8.45
N GLN A 23 -5.58 4.43 8.74
CA GLN A 23 -6.47 3.27 8.66
C GLN A 23 -7.26 3.30 7.36
N VAL A 24 -7.34 2.13 6.69
CA VAL A 24 -8.24 1.93 5.55
C VAL A 24 -9.59 1.47 6.07
N THR A 25 -10.67 2.14 5.68
CA THR A 25 -12.03 1.81 6.12
C THR A 25 -12.86 1.12 5.05
N ALA A 26 -12.58 1.41 3.78
CA ALA A 26 -13.23 0.74 2.67
C ALA A 26 -12.29 0.65 1.46
N VAL A 27 -12.48 -0.42 0.68
CA VAL A 27 -11.85 -0.56 -0.63
C VAL A 27 -12.93 -0.94 -1.64
N THR A 28 -13.00 -0.20 -2.74
CA THR A 28 -13.87 -0.49 -3.89
C THR A 28 -13.03 -0.63 -5.15
N ALA A 29 -13.53 -1.32 -6.18
CA ALA A 29 -12.82 -1.47 -7.44
C ALA A 29 -13.78 -1.52 -8.61
N SER A 30 -13.27 -1.30 -9.82
CA SER A 30 -14.01 -1.46 -11.07
C SER A 30 -14.54 -2.89 -11.26
N ALA A 31 -13.73 -3.87 -10.87
CA ALA A 31 -13.99 -5.30 -11.02
C ALA A 31 -13.08 -6.10 -10.09
N TYR A 32 -13.32 -7.41 -9.99
CA TYR A 32 -12.40 -8.36 -9.38
C TYR A 32 -12.60 -9.77 -9.92
N ASP A 33 -11.58 -10.63 -9.79
CA ASP A 33 -11.69 -12.07 -10.05
C ASP A 33 -12.54 -12.73 -8.96
N SER A 34 -13.83 -12.86 -9.25
CA SER A 34 -14.81 -13.45 -8.32
C SER A 34 -14.71 -14.97 -8.21
N ASP A 35 -14.24 -15.66 -9.26
CA ASP A 35 -14.06 -17.12 -9.25
C ASP A 35 -12.96 -17.54 -8.25
N LYS A 36 -11.97 -16.66 -8.02
CA LYS A 36 -10.87 -16.88 -7.07
C LYS A 36 -10.98 -16.09 -5.78
N GLY A 37 -12.02 -15.27 -5.63
CA GLY A 37 -12.23 -14.46 -4.42
C GLY A 37 -11.17 -13.36 -4.23
N HIS A 38 -10.57 -12.84 -5.30
CA HIS A 38 -9.57 -11.76 -5.24
C HIS A 38 -10.23 -10.39 -5.10
N LYS A 39 -11.07 -10.25 -4.07
CA LYS A 39 -11.91 -9.08 -3.79
C LYS A 39 -11.08 -7.81 -3.49
N PRO A 40 -11.64 -6.60 -3.68
CA PRO A 40 -10.92 -5.34 -3.45
C PRO A 40 -10.36 -5.20 -2.03
N ALA A 41 -11.12 -5.61 -1.01
CA ALA A 41 -10.73 -5.51 0.39
C ALA A 41 -9.44 -6.27 0.75
N ASN A 42 -9.00 -7.22 -0.08
CA ASN A 42 -7.77 -7.96 0.16
C ASN A 42 -6.51 -7.09 0.09
N ILE A 43 -6.53 -5.91 -0.54
CA ILE A 43 -5.33 -5.06 -0.60
C ILE A 43 -5.00 -4.35 0.72
N ALA A 44 -5.84 -4.48 1.74
CA ALA A 44 -5.68 -3.76 2.99
C ALA A 44 -6.12 -4.62 4.18
N ASP A 45 -5.98 -5.94 4.07
CA ASP A 45 -6.37 -6.90 5.11
C ASP A 45 -5.20 -7.33 6.01
N GLY A 46 -3.97 -6.91 5.67
CA GLY A 46 -2.75 -7.22 6.39
C GLY A 46 -2.15 -8.59 6.03
N ASP A 47 -2.73 -9.33 5.07
CA ASP A 47 -2.25 -10.63 4.62
C ASP A 47 -1.71 -10.56 3.19
N VAL A 48 -0.39 -10.46 3.07
CA VAL A 48 0.33 -10.46 1.79
C VAL A 48 0.11 -11.72 0.91
N LYS A 49 -0.59 -12.74 1.40
CA LYS A 49 -0.99 -13.93 0.64
C LYS A 49 -2.32 -13.75 -0.10
N THR A 50 -3.17 -12.85 0.37
CA THR A 50 -4.38 -12.45 -0.35
C THR A 50 -4.03 -11.36 -1.36
N ARG A 51 -4.96 -11.07 -2.27
CA ARG A 51 -4.81 -10.01 -3.26
C ARG A 51 -6.14 -9.56 -3.81
N TRP A 52 -6.21 -8.30 -4.24
CA TRP A 52 -7.15 -7.91 -5.28
C TRP A 52 -6.57 -8.26 -6.65
N ALA A 53 -7.42 -8.67 -7.60
CA ALA A 53 -7.01 -8.87 -8.97
C ALA A 53 -8.13 -8.52 -9.95
N ALA A 54 -7.79 -7.82 -11.04
CA ALA A 54 -8.71 -7.48 -12.13
C ALA A 54 -7.98 -7.54 -13.48
N ASN A 55 -8.72 -7.79 -14.57
CA ASN A 55 -8.19 -7.95 -15.91
C ASN A 55 -8.56 -6.76 -16.81
N GLY A 56 -7.60 -6.29 -17.60
CA GLY A 56 -7.76 -5.10 -18.43
C GLY A 56 -7.56 -3.81 -17.62
N GLU A 57 -7.85 -2.67 -18.25
CA GLU A 57 -7.81 -1.38 -17.57
C GLU A 57 -8.84 -1.38 -16.44
N SER A 58 -8.35 -1.18 -15.22
CA SER A 58 -9.13 -1.34 -13.99
C SER A 58 -8.77 -0.24 -13.01
N TRP A 59 -9.58 -0.07 -11.96
CA TRP A 59 -9.22 0.82 -10.86
C TRP A 59 -9.53 0.17 -9.51
N VAL A 60 -8.75 0.55 -8.50
CA VAL A 60 -9.04 0.27 -7.10
C VAL A 60 -8.94 1.56 -6.29
N GLN A 61 -9.95 1.80 -5.46
CA GLN A 61 -10.10 2.99 -4.65
C GLN A 61 -10.06 2.62 -3.18
N VAL A 62 -9.26 3.34 -2.41
CA VAL A 62 -9.09 3.20 -0.97
C VAL A 62 -9.70 4.42 -0.28
N GLU A 63 -10.56 4.19 0.71
CA GLU A 63 -11.05 5.20 1.64
C GLU A 63 -10.30 5.09 2.97
N LEU A 64 -9.73 6.19 3.42
CA LEU A 64 -9.09 6.34 4.71
C LEU A 64 -10.13 6.68 5.78
N ASP A 65 -9.82 6.39 7.05
CA ASP A 65 -10.68 6.69 8.20
C ASP A 65 -11.12 8.15 8.28
N LYS A 66 -10.25 9.04 7.85
CA LYS A 66 -10.50 10.48 7.81
C LYS A 66 -9.66 11.15 6.73
N GLU A 67 -10.07 12.37 6.39
CA GLU A 67 -9.22 13.28 5.65
C GLU A 67 -7.97 13.61 6.50
N GLN A 68 -6.79 13.34 5.97
CA GLN A 68 -5.52 13.54 6.67
C GLN A 68 -4.38 13.85 5.70
N SER A 69 -3.25 14.28 6.26
CA SER A 69 -2.02 14.48 5.52
C SER A 69 -1.39 13.13 5.18
N VAL A 70 -1.08 12.91 3.91
CA VAL A 70 -0.43 11.69 3.42
C VAL A 70 0.77 12.06 2.55
N GLU A 71 1.91 11.44 2.81
CA GLU A 71 3.19 11.73 2.16
C GLU A 71 3.83 10.51 1.49
N ASN A 72 3.32 9.31 1.78
CA ASN A 72 3.73 8.10 1.10
C ASN A 72 2.64 7.03 1.10
N PHE A 73 2.76 6.09 0.17
CA PHE A 73 2.14 4.77 0.28
C PHE A 73 3.18 3.68 0.01
N VAL A 74 2.98 2.49 0.57
CA VAL A 74 3.72 1.28 0.23
C VAL A 74 2.78 0.33 -0.49
N LEU A 75 3.21 -0.16 -1.65
CA LEU A 75 2.48 -1.10 -2.47
C LEU A 75 3.23 -2.43 -2.55
N VAL A 76 2.54 -3.55 -2.34
CA VAL A 76 3.07 -4.91 -2.53
C VAL A 76 2.37 -5.53 -3.75
N PRO A 77 3.00 -5.56 -4.92
CA PRO A 77 2.39 -6.18 -6.11
C PRO A 77 2.49 -7.70 -6.07
N PHE A 78 1.53 -8.39 -6.69
CA PHE A 78 1.57 -9.86 -6.81
C PHE A 78 2.73 -10.30 -7.73
N LYS A 79 3.55 -11.26 -7.26
CA LYS A 79 4.73 -11.77 -7.98
C LYS A 79 5.69 -10.66 -8.41
N ALA A 80 6.06 -9.81 -7.45
CA ALA A 80 6.90 -8.62 -7.64
C ALA A 80 8.30 -8.88 -8.24
N ASP A 81 8.78 -10.11 -8.21
CA ASP A 81 10.02 -10.58 -8.83
C ASP A 81 9.84 -11.02 -10.29
N GLU A 82 8.62 -11.33 -10.70
CA GLU A 82 8.29 -11.81 -12.05
C GLU A 82 7.56 -10.76 -12.90
N ARG A 83 7.00 -9.71 -12.29
CA ARG A 83 6.05 -8.78 -12.95
C ARG A 83 6.21 -7.35 -12.46
N LYS A 84 5.99 -6.42 -13.38
CA LYS A 84 5.92 -4.98 -13.10
C LYS A 84 4.51 -4.47 -13.32
N LEU A 85 3.85 -4.05 -12.25
CA LEU A 85 2.52 -3.44 -12.30
C LEU A 85 2.63 -2.03 -12.89
N LYS A 86 1.74 -1.69 -13.83
CA LYS A 86 1.63 -0.36 -14.44
C LYS A 86 0.39 0.35 -13.89
N PHE A 87 0.54 1.58 -13.42
CA PHE A 87 -0.57 2.31 -12.79
C PHE A 87 -0.37 3.84 -12.77
N SER A 88 -1.45 4.56 -12.54
CA SER A 88 -1.48 5.98 -12.15
C SER A 88 -2.12 6.10 -10.77
N VAL A 89 -1.82 7.19 -10.06
CA VAL A 89 -2.40 7.46 -8.73
C VAL A 89 -3.07 8.83 -8.74
N SER A 90 -4.26 8.89 -8.17
CA SER A 90 -4.98 10.11 -7.85
C SER A 90 -5.45 10.09 -6.40
N TYR A 91 -5.73 11.27 -5.86
CA TYR A 91 -6.24 11.46 -4.50
C TYR A 91 -7.44 12.40 -4.51
N SER A 92 -8.24 12.31 -3.45
CA SER A 92 -9.44 13.12 -3.29
C SER A 92 -9.78 13.30 -1.81
N THR A 93 -10.49 14.38 -1.48
CA THR A 93 -11.10 14.61 -0.16
C THR A 93 -12.56 14.17 -0.11
N ASP A 94 -13.24 14.11 -1.25
CA ASP A 94 -14.70 13.87 -1.36
C ASP A 94 -15.07 12.58 -2.11
N GLY A 95 -14.10 11.90 -2.73
CA GLY A 95 -14.28 10.69 -3.54
C GLY A 95 -14.95 10.94 -4.89
N LYS A 96 -15.13 12.20 -5.30
CA LYS A 96 -15.83 12.62 -6.52
C LYS A 96 -14.92 13.44 -7.42
N THR A 97 -14.21 14.40 -6.83
CA THR A 97 -13.26 15.27 -7.51
C THR A 97 -11.85 14.76 -7.27
N TRP A 98 -11.14 14.42 -8.33
CA TRP A 98 -9.84 13.77 -8.24
C TRP A 98 -8.70 14.70 -8.65
N GLN A 99 -7.68 14.77 -7.81
CA GLN A 99 -6.41 15.39 -8.12
C GLN A 99 -5.40 14.31 -8.49
N LYS A 100 -4.67 14.56 -9.57
CA LYS A 100 -3.65 13.64 -10.04
C LYS A 100 -2.42 13.71 -9.14
N LEU A 101 -1.93 12.56 -8.68
CA LEU A 101 -0.69 12.48 -7.92
C LEU A 101 0.50 12.13 -8.81
N ALA A 102 0.35 11.13 -9.68
CA ALA A 102 1.37 10.72 -10.64
C ALA A 102 0.77 9.84 -11.73
N ASP A 103 1.38 9.84 -12.91
CA ASP A 103 1.00 8.97 -14.04
C ASP A 103 2.12 8.05 -14.47
N ASN A 104 1.74 6.97 -15.18
CA ASN A 104 2.67 6.06 -15.85
C ASN A 104 3.71 5.46 -14.90
N LEU A 105 3.31 5.20 -13.65
CA LEU A 105 4.14 4.50 -12.68
C LEU A 105 4.27 3.03 -13.06
N VAL A 106 5.43 2.48 -12.75
CA VAL A 106 5.75 1.08 -12.96
C VAL A 106 6.49 0.59 -11.72
N THR A 107 6.01 -0.49 -11.10
CA THR A 107 6.73 -1.07 -9.95
C THR A 107 8.09 -1.62 -10.38
N SER A 108 9.07 -1.58 -9.49
CA SER A 108 10.38 -2.20 -9.72
C SER A 108 10.29 -3.73 -9.73
N ASN A 109 11.29 -4.38 -10.34
CA ASN A 109 11.52 -5.81 -10.11
C ASN A 109 12.06 -5.99 -8.69
N ASN A 110 11.52 -6.96 -7.94
CA ASN A 110 11.88 -7.34 -6.57
C ASN A 110 11.19 -6.55 -5.44
N ALA A 111 10.02 -5.97 -5.67
CA ALA A 111 9.18 -5.34 -4.63
C ALA A 111 8.41 -6.35 -3.74
N LYS A 112 9.03 -7.49 -3.40
CA LYS A 112 8.35 -8.60 -2.67
C LYS A 112 7.92 -8.21 -1.25
N ASP A 113 8.71 -7.34 -0.62
CA ASP A 113 8.46 -6.78 0.70
C ASP A 113 7.73 -5.43 0.61
N GLY A 114 7.39 -5.01 -0.62
CA GLY A 114 6.77 -3.74 -0.97
C GLY A 114 7.73 -2.74 -1.61
N GLU A 115 7.14 -1.74 -2.25
CA GLU A 115 7.81 -0.57 -2.80
C GLU A 115 7.13 0.68 -2.25
N LYS A 116 7.94 1.62 -1.73
CA LYS A 116 7.43 2.87 -1.16
C LYS A 116 7.41 3.94 -2.23
N PHE A 117 6.29 4.59 -2.40
CA PHE A 117 6.14 5.77 -3.26
C PHE A 117 5.98 7.00 -2.38
N THR A 118 6.92 7.94 -2.46
CA THR A 118 6.94 9.17 -1.64
C THR A 118 6.65 10.39 -2.49
N PHE A 119 5.92 11.36 -1.94
CA PHE A 119 5.49 12.58 -2.63
C PHE A 119 5.35 13.74 -1.65
N PRO A 120 5.31 15.00 -2.12
CA PRO A 120 4.92 16.13 -1.27
C PRO A 120 3.60 15.84 -0.57
N ALA A 121 3.50 16.14 0.72
CA ALA A 121 2.33 15.80 1.51
C ALA A 121 1.05 16.38 0.90
N VAL A 122 0.03 15.54 0.72
CA VAL A 122 -1.30 15.92 0.22
C VAL A 122 -2.35 15.70 1.30
N LYS A 123 -3.41 16.52 1.28
CA LYS A 123 -4.58 16.32 2.14
C LYS A 123 -5.59 15.44 1.41
N ALA A 124 -5.83 14.24 1.91
CA ALA A 124 -6.68 13.26 1.23
C ALA A 124 -7.49 12.41 2.21
N LYS A 125 -8.68 12.00 1.79
CA LYS A 125 -9.45 10.91 2.39
C LYS A 125 -9.50 9.68 1.48
N PHE A 126 -9.30 9.87 0.18
CA PHE A 126 -9.37 8.81 -0.81
C PHE A 126 -8.14 8.79 -1.69
N PHE A 127 -7.72 7.59 -2.07
CA PHE A 127 -6.74 7.34 -3.12
C PHE A 127 -7.35 6.40 -4.14
N LYS A 128 -7.02 6.60 -5.41
CA LYS A 128 -7.43 5.70 -6.51
C LYS A 128 -6.25 5.38 -7.39
N LEU A 129 -6.03 4.08 -7.58
CA LEU A 129 -5.04 3.54 -8.50
C LEU A 129 -5.77 3.10 -9.76
N ASP A 130 -5.51 3.79 -10.88
CA ASP A 130 -5.92 3.32 -12.21
C ASP A 130 -4.79 2.40 -12.71
N THR A 131 -5.10 1.15 -13.03
CA THR A 131 -4.12 0.09 -13.29
C THR A 131 -4.24 -0.46 -14.71
N PHE A 132 -3.10 -0.74 -15.35
CA PHE A 132 -2.99 -1.02 -16.79
C PHE A 132 -2.35 -2.40 -17.07
N GLY A 133 -2.59 -3.37 -16.18
CA GLY A 133 -1.94 -4.68 -16.22
C GLY A 133 -0.46 -4.62 -15.85
N THR A 134 0.31 -5.55 -16.41
CA THR A 134 1.75 -5.71 -16.16
C THR A 134 2.54 -5.68 -17.46
N ASP A 135 3.85 -5.92 -17.38
CA ASP A 135 4.71 -6.27 -18.50
C ASP A 135 4.50 -7.71 -19.01
N VAL A 136 3.84 -8.59 -18.25
CA VAL A 136 3.59 -9.98 -18.63
C VAL A 136 2.21 -10.20 -19.26
N ASN A 137 1.17 -9.57 -18.71
CA ASN A 137 -0.21 -9.71 -19.19
C ASN A 137 -1.10 -8.55 -18.74
N LYS A 138 -2.39 -8.60 -19.09
CA LYS A 138 -3.38 -7.56 -18.79
C LYS A 138 -3.94 -7.60 -17.36
N TRP A 139 -3.51 -8.53 -16.50
CA TRP A 139 -3.98 -8.58 -15.13
C TRP A 139 -3.21 -7.60 -14.24
N SER A 140 -3.96 -6.84 -13.44
CA SER A 140 -3.45 -6.08 -12.32
C SER A 140 -3.78 -6.83 -11.03
N ALA A 141 -2.77 -7.04 -10.19
CA ALA A 141 -2.92 -7.77 -8.94
C ALA A 141 -2.03 -7.15 -7.86
N ILE A 142 -2.66 -6.77 -6.75
CA ILE A 142 -2.03 -6.08 -5.62
C ILE A 142 -2.31 -6.92 -4.38
N ASN A 143 -1.25 -7.31 -3.67
CA ASN A 143 -1.37 -8.04 -2.42
C ASN A 143 -1.72 -7.07 -1.29
N GLU A 144 -1.00 -5.96 -1.16
CA GLU A 144 -1.18 -5.00 -0.05
C GLU A 144 -0.91 -3.55 -0.48
N ILE A 145 -1.59 -2.62 0.20
CA ILE A 145 -1.34 -1.18 0.17
C ILE A 145 -1.45 -0.60 1.58
N SER A 146 -0.50 0.26 1.95
CA SER A 146 -0.54 1.01 3.21
C SER A 146 -0.13 2.46 2.99
N PHE A 147 -0.58 3.36 3.86
CA PHE A 147 -0.37 4.81 3.75
C PHE A 147 0.40 5.34 4.95
N ASN A 148 1.22 6.37 4.73
CA ASN A 148 2.16 6.90 5.72
C ASN A 148 2.96 5.80 6.45
N SER A 149 3.43 4.83 5.67
CA SER A 149 4.10 3.65 6.20
C SER A 149 5.54 3.97 6.63
N ALA A 150 5.89 3.54 7.84
CA ALA A 150 7.25 3.61 8.37
C ALA A 150 8.17 2.49 7.84
N ALA A 151 7.65 1.57 6.99
CA ALA A 151 8.39 0.42 6.48
C ALA A 151 9.69 0.84 5.78
N GLN A 152 10.77 0.09 6.00
CA GLN A 152 12.08 0.32 5.38
C GLN A 152 12.19 -0.56 4.13
N VAL A 153 11.60 -0.10 3.03
CA VAL A 153 11.60 -0.77 1.72
C VAL A 153 12.14 0.19 0.66
N PRO A 154 12.57 -0.29 -0.53
CA PRO A 154 13.01 0.59 -1.61
C PRO A 154 11.99 1.69 -1.89
N ALA A 155 12.47 2.93 -1.98
CA ALA A 155 11.64 4.11 -2.13
C ALA A 155 11.83 4.78 -3.49
N GLN A 156 10.73 5.13 -4.10
CA GLN A 156 10.65 5.93 -5.32
C GLN A 156 9.95 7.25 -5.03
N ALA A 157 10.62 8.36 -5.31
CA ALA A 157 9.97 9.67 -5.29
C ALA A 157 9.13 9.84 -6.57
N ILE A 158 7.87 10.23 -6.39
CA ILE A 158 6.93 10.52 -7.48
C ILE A 158 6.50 11.99 -7.44
N LYS A 159 6.22 12.57 -8.60
CA LYS A 159 5.91 13.98 -8.81
C LYS A 159 4.48 14.17 -9.30
#